data_AF-A0A0D9NMW4-F1
#
_entry.id   AF-A0A0D9NMW4-F1
#
_cell.length_a   1.000
_cell.length_b   1.000
_cell.length_c   1.000
_cell.angle_alpha   90.00
_cell.angle_beta   90.00
_cell.angle_gamma   90.00
#
_symmetry.space_group_name_H-M   'P 1'
#
loop_
_entity.id
_entity.type
_entity.pdbx_description
1 polymer ?
#
loop_
_entity_poly.entity_id
_entity_poly.type
_entity_poly.pdbx_seq_one_letter_code
_entity_poly.pdbx_strand_id
1 'polypeptide(L)'
;MGAVTPYHLLSASEDSNIHVWSLSRLLELGADAGHEPDLTLSNHRGAVTDLVVGPSTNAETSLCVSASTDKTCILWNYQTGQVLRTLLFPSPPLCVSLDASARALFACAEDGGLYLIELFGDKPLVGSRSAELASIVVQVNAPLGVSDVADGPASCLALSHDGTSVLTGHTKGKILQWSLIDNSHPTELANLNASVTNLVYLPLLSPKKPCKVASVVKPNQSQRQYSITAQLEGDFGEDSRFSYMLNSTGLPVDVVESATASVLDSHSGTKEDTRLLKENEELKAIIEEQKELQKATMQYRDGGKAS
;
A
#
# COMPACT_ATOMS: atom_id res chain seq x y z
N MET A 1 -9.24 -11.14 -17.28
CA MET A 1 -9.73 -10.30 -16.15
C MET A 1 -8.57 -9.55 -15.52
N GLY A 2 -8.79 -8.58 -14.63
CA GLY A 2 -7.68 -7.86 -13.97
C GLY A 2 -8.02 -7.38 -12.57
N ALA A 3 -7.00 -7.29 -11.74
CA ALA A 3 -7.09 -6.80 -10.35
C ALA A 3 -6.00 -5.75 -10.12
N VAL A 4 -6.29 -4.76 -9.27
CA VAL A 4 -5.41 -3.60 -9.07
C VAL A 4 -5.09 -3.42 -7.60
N THR A 5 -3.83 -3.15 -7.31
CA THR A 5 -3.33 -2.68 -6.02
C THR A 5 -2.78 -1.25 -6.18
N PRO A 6 -2.46 -0.54 -5.09
CA PRO A 6 -1.90 0.82 -5.20
C PRO A 6 -0.60 0.92 -6.02
N TYR A 7 0.17 -0.17 -6.11
CA TYR A 7 1.50 -0.18 -6.75
C TYR A 7 1.61 -1.17 -7.92
N HIS A 8 0.75 -2.18 -8.01
CA HIS A 8 0.80 -3.21 -9.04
C HIS A 8 -0.56 -3.41 -9.70
N LEU A 9 -0.56 -3.65 -11.01
CA LEU A 9 -1.67 -4.11 -11.81
C LEU A 9 -1.45 -5.60 -12.11
N LEU A 10 -2.46 -6.43 -11.91
CA LEU A 10 -2.43 -7.83 -12.31
C LEU A 10 -3.44 -8.06 -13.42
N SER A 11 -3.01 -8.75 -14.47
CA SER A 11 -3.85 -9.12 -15.60
C SER A 11 -3.84 -10.64 -15.76
N ALA A 12 -5.01 -11.24 -15.73
CA ALA A 12 -5.23 -12.64 -16.04
C ALA A 12 -5.78 -12.80 -17.46
N SER A 13 -5.26 -13.79 -18.17
CA SER A 13 -5.58 -14.07 -19.56
C SER A 13 -6.11 -15.50 -19.74
N GLU A 14 -6.73 -15.74 -20.89
CA GLU A 14 -7.27 -17.05 -21.29
C GLU A 14 -6.16 -18.06 -21.60
N ASP A 15 -4.93 -17.59 -21.85
CA ASP A 15 -3.73 -18.39 -22.07
C ASP A 15 -3.14 -19.03 -20.78
N SER A 16 -3.93 -19.09 -19.71
CA SER A 16 -3.59 -19.58 -18.36
C SER A 16 -2.55 -18.77 -17.59
N ASN A 17 -2.03 -17.70 -18.17
CA ASN A 17 -1.02 -16.85 -17.55
C ASN A 17 -1.63 -15.67 -16.82
N ILE A 18 -0.96 -15.27 -15.74
CA ILE A 18 -1.25 -14.04 -15.01
C ILE A 18 0.02 -13.20 -15.00
N HIS A 19 -0.08 -11.98 -15.50
CA HIS A 19 1.01 -11.03 -15.52
C HIS A 19 0.86 -10.01 -14.41
N VAL A 20 1.97 -9.70 -13.74
CA VAL A 20 2.06 -8.66 -12.71
C VAL A 20 2.88 -7.51 -13.28
N TRP A 21 2.32 -6.32 -13.19
CA TRP A 21 2.88 -5.08 -13.74
C TRP A 21 3.04 -4.06 -12.62
N SER A 22 4.23 -3.48 -12.45
CA SER A 22 4.40 -2.32 -11.59
C SER A 22 3.80 -1.08 -12.25
N LEU A 23 2.92 -0.39 -11.51
CA LEU A 23 2.30 0.85 -11.96
C LEU A 23 3.34 1.96 -12.13
N SER A 24 4.45 1.96 -11.37
CA SER A 24 5.49 2.97 -11.56
C SER A 24 6.14 2.82 -12.94
N ARG A 25 6.53 1.60 -13.33
CA ARG A 25 7.11 1.30 -14.64
C ARG A 25 6.13 1.54 -15.79
N LEU A 26 4.85 1.24 -15.58
CA LEU A 26 3.81 1.45 -16.60
C LEU A 26 3.49 2.95 -16.81
N LEU A 27 3.63 3.76 -15.76
CA LEU A 27 3.36 5.20 -15.79
C LEU A 27 4.61 6.06 -16.09
N GLU A 28 5.78 5.46 -16.32
CA GLU A 28 6.99 6.18 -16.75
C GLU A 28 6.80 6.75 -18.18
N LEU A 29 6.41 8.03 -18.26
CA LEU A 29 6.25 8.72 -19.53
C LEU A 29 7.62 8.92 -20.22
N GLY A 30 7.82 8.26 -21.37
CA GLY A 30 8.99 8.46 -22.24
C GLY A 30 9.84 7.21 -22.48
N ALA A 31 9.53 6.09 -21.83
CA ALA A 31 10.12 4.80 -22.17
C ALA A 31 9.49 4.26 -23.46
N ASP A 32 10.22 4.36 -24.58
CA ASP A 32 9.87 3.77 -25.90
C ASP A 32 10.15 2.25 -25.96
N ALA A 33 10.35 1.60 -24.81
CA ALA A 33 10.78 0.21 -24.71
C ALA A 33 9.62 -0.66 -24.21
N GLY A 34 9.32 -1.73 -24.95
CA GLY A 34 8.22 -2.66 -24.69
C GLY A 34 8.08 -2.95 -23.20
N HIS A 35 6.94 -2.55 -22.63
CA HIS A 35 6.60 -2.88 -21.26
C HIS A 35 6.53 -4.41 -21.16
N GLU A 36 7.50 -4.99 -20.48
CA GLU A 36 7.47 -6.38 -20.06
C GLU A 36 6.79 -6.48 -18.69
N PRO A 37 6.05 -7.57 -18.42
CA PRO A 37 5.54 -7.80 -17.09
C PRO A 37 6.70 -8.08 -16.12
N ASP A 38 6.62 -7.56 -14.90
CA ASP A 38 7.63 -7.81 -13.87
C ASP A 38 7.69 -9.31 -13.52
N LEU A 39 6.53 -9.96 -13.56
CA LEU A 39 6.39 -11.36 -13.23
C LEU A 39 5.26 -12.00 -14.03
N THR A 40 5.47 -13.27 -14.40
CA THR A 40 4.45 -14.12 -15.01
C THR A 40 4.20 -15.34 -14.14
N LEU A 41 2.98 -15.45 -13.61
CA LEU A 41 2.52 -16.58 -12.83
C LEU A 41 1.89 -17.60 -13.79
N SER A 42 2.55 -18.74 -13.94
CA SER A 42 2.11 -19.83 -14.84
C SER A 42 2.07 -21.14 -14.06
N ASN A 43 0.87 -21.54 -13.64
CA ASN A 43 0.64 -22.83 -12.98
C ASN A 43 -0.77 -23.40 -13.25
N HIS A 44 -1.68 -22.58 -13.78
CA HIS A 44 -2.98 -23.04 -14.26
C HIS A 44 -2.84 -23.85 -15.55
N ARG A 45 -3.72 -24.84 -15.68
CA ARG A 45 -3.83 -25.71 -16.88
C ARG A 45 -4.99 -25.29 -17.80
N GLY A 46 -5.80 -24.33 -17.36
CA GLY A 46 -6.95 -23.82 -18.09
C GLY A 46 -7.00 -22.29 -18.05
N ALA A 47 -8.01 -21.75 -18.74
CA ALA A 47 -8.28 -20.31 -18.77
C ALA A 47 -8.60 -19.78 -17.37
N VAL A 48 -7.99 -18.65 -17.00
CA VAL A 48 -8.27 -17.99 -15.72
C VAL A 48 -9.61 -17.27 -15.82
N THR A 49 -10.56 -17.68 -14.98
CA THR A 49 -11.93 -17.13 -14.95
C THR A 49 -12.00 -15.85 -14.14
N ASP A 50 -11.34 -15.81 -12.99
CA ASP A 50 -11.38 -14.67 -12.07
C ASP A 50 -10.02 -14.48 -11.34
N LEU A 51 -9.73 -13.25 -10.95
CA LEU A 51 -8.51 -12.83 -10.26
C LEU A 51 -8.86 -11.79 -9.19
N VAL A 52 -8.48 -12.06 -7.94
CA VAL A 52 -8.67 -11.15 -6.80
C VAL A 52 -7.37 -10.96 -6.03
N VAL A 53 -7.16 -9.77 -5.47
CA VAL A 53 -5.95 -9.42 -4.73
C VAL A 53 -6.32 -8.97 -3.31
N GLY A 54 -5.51 -9.37 -2.34
CA GLY A 54 -5.67 -8.98 -0.95
C GLY A 54 -5.28 -7.51 -0.70
N PRO A 55 -5.75 -6.91 0.40
CA PRO A 55 -5.52 -5.50 0.72
C PRO A 55 -4.09 -5.21 1.22
N SER A 56 -3.29 -6.24 1.49
CA SER A 56 -1.95 -6.07 2.05
C SER A 56 -0.97 -5.51 1.00
N THR A 57 -0.21 -4.50 1.41
CA THR A 57 0.84 -3.88 0.58
C THR A 57 2.24 -4.42 0.89
N ASN A 58 2.39 -5.24 1.93
CA ASN A 58 3.70 -5.79 2.31
C ASN A 58 4.10 -6.91 1.35
N ALA A 59 5.37 -6.96 0.97
CA ALA A 59 5.86 -7.93 -0.02
C ALA A 59 5.69 -9.38 0.40
N GLU A 60 5.87 -9.68 1.69
CA GLU A 60 5.77 -11.05 2.21
C GLU A 60 4.32 -11.54 2.33
N THR A 61 3.36 -10.62 2.54
CA THR A 61 1.93 -10.94 2.75
C THR A 61 1.05 -10.50 1.59
N SER A 62 1.66 -10.18 0.44
CA SER A 62 1.00 -9.78 -0.80
C SER A 62 0.25 -10.96 -1.43
N LEU A 63 -0.99 -11.18 -1.02
CA LEU A 63 -1.81 -12.30 -1.46
C LEU A 63 -2.57 -11.97 -2.76
N CYS A 64 -2.54 -12.89 -3.72
CA CYS A 64 -3.40 -12.91 -4.90
C CYS A 64 -4.06 -14.29 -5.02
N VAL A 65 -5.30 -14.34 -5.51
CA VAL A 65 -6.01 -15.59 -5.77
C VAL A 65 -6.51 -15.58 -7.21
N SER A 66 -6.25 -16.65 -7.92
CA SER A 66 -6.73 -16.86 -9.28
C SER A 66 -7.60 -18.10 -9.35
N ALA A 67 -8.72 -17.99 -10.06
CA ALA A 67 -9.65 -19.07 -10.34
C ALA A 67 -9.54 -19.48 -11.80
N SER A 68 -9.71 -20.77 -12.12
CA SER A 68 -9.53 -21.29 -13.47
C SER A 68 -10.57 -22.34 -13.83
N THR A 69 -10.78 -22.50 -15.14
CA THR A 69 -11.62 -23.57 -15.71
C THR A 69 -11.07 -24.98 -15.45
N ASP A 70 -9.82 -25.11 -15.00
CA ASP A 70 -9.22 -26.39 -14.57
C ASP A 70 -9.73 -26.90 -13.21
N LYS A 71 -10.75 -26.24 -12.64
CA LYS A 71 -11.33 -26.52 -11.31
C LYS A 71 -10.44 -26.16 -10.13
N THR A 72 -9.35 -25.43 -10.36
CA THR A 72 -8.46 -24.99 -9.30
C THR A 72 -8.60 -23.50 -9.01
N CYS A 73 -8.47 -23.14 -7.74
CA CYS A 73 -8.07 -21.80 -7.35
C CYS A 73 -6.66 -21.87 -6.76
N ILE A 74 -5.76 -21.02 -7.24
CA ILE A 74 -4.39 -20.97 -6.74
C ILE A 74 -4.22 -19.66 -5.96
N LEU A 75 -3.66 -19.79 -4.76
CA LEU A 75 -3.24 -18.70 -3.90
C LEU A 75 -1.76 -18.44 -4.16
N TRP A 76 -1.45 -17.18 -4.43
CA TRP A 76 -0.13 -16.72 -4.83
C TRP A 76 0.34 -15.63 -3.88
N ASN A 77 1.64 -15.55 -3.68
CA ASN A 77 2.26 -14.27 -3.40
C ASN A 77 2.61 -13.61 -4.74
N TYR A 78 1.92 -12.54 -5.10
CA TYR A 78 2.09 -11.91 -6.42
C TYR A 78 3.37 -11.08 -6.55
N GLN A 79 4.02 -10.70 -5.44
CA GLN A 79 5.29 -9.98 -5.48
C GLN A 79 6.48 -10.95 -5.56
N THR A 80 6.42 -12.09 -4.88
CA THR A 80 7.51 -13.09 -4.91
C THR A 80 7.32 -14.16 -5.99
N GLY A 81 6.10 -14.30 -6.53
CA GLY A 81 5.73 -15.33 -7.49
C GLY A 81 5.54 -16.72 -6.92
N GLN A 82 5.56 -16.85 -5.60
CA GLN A 82 5.42 -18.15 -4.95
C GLN A 82 3.97 -18.60 -4.92
N VAL A 83 3.73 -19.85 -5.30
CA VAL A 83 2.46 -20.54 -5.05
C VAL A 83 2.39 -20.84 -3.56
N LEU A 84 1.40 -20.26 -2.88
CA LEU A 84 1.15 -20.49 -1.46
C LEU A 84 0.28 -21.73 -1.27
N ARG A 85 -0.78 -21.89 -2.09
CA ARG A 85 -1.70 -23.01 -1.98
C ARG A 85 -2.46 -23.26 -3.28
N THR A 86 -2.83 -24.51 -3.53
CA THR A 86 -3.75 -24.88 -4.60
C THR A 86 -5.00 -25.53 -4.00
N LEU A 87 -6.16 -24.95 -4.30
CA LEU A 87 -7.48 -25.45 -3.90
C LEU A 87 -8.11 -26.15 -5.11
N LEU A 88 -8.61 -27.37 -4.94
CA LEU A 88 -9.36 -28.09 -5.97
C LEU A 88 -10.85 -28.11 -5.61
N PHE A 89 -11.68 -27.68 -6.54
CA PHE A 89 -13.13 -27.66 -6.42
C PHE A 89 -13.76 -28.83 -7.17
N PRO A 90 -14.97 -29.28 -6.79
CA PRO A 90 -15.71 -30.30 -7.52
C PRO A 90 -16.12 -29.84 -8.94
N SER A 91 -16.41 -28.54 -9.07
CA SER A 91 -16.90 -27.84 -10.25
C SER A 91 -16.01 -26.62 -10.55
N PRO A 92 -15.87 -26.15 -11.80
CA PRO A 92 -14.97 -25.03 -12.09
C PRO A 92 -15.45 -23.73 -11.41
N PRO A 93 -14.57 -23.04 -10.66
CA PRO A 93 -14.88 -21.76 -10.05
C PRO A 93 -15.05 -20.67 -11.13
N LEU A 94 -16.17 -19.95 -11.09
CA LEU A 94 -16.51 -18.90 -12.03
C LEU A 94 -16.12 -17.51 -11.51
N CYS A 95 -16.40 -17.24 -10.24
CA CYS A 95 -16.06 -15.98 -9.60
C CYS A 95 -15.56 -16.18 -8.16
N VAL A 96 -14.66 -15.29 -7.73
CA VAL A 96 -14.03 -15.33 -6.41
C VAL A 96 -13.95 -13.94 -5.80
N SER A 97 -14.03 -13.87 -4.48
CA SER A 97 -13.83 -12.61 -3.73
C SER A 97 -13.16 -12.90 -2.39
N LEU A 98 -12.27 -12.00 -2.00
CA LEU A 98 -11.63 -12.02 -0.69
C LEU A 98 -12.36 -11.11 0.28
N ASP A 99 -12.42 -11.54 1.54
CA ASP A 99 -12.84 -10.66 2.63
C ASP A 99 -11.93 -9.43 2.75
N ALA A 100 -12.43 -8.34 3.34
CA ALA A 100 -11.71 -7.09 3.57
C ALA A 100 -10.44 -7.29 4.42
N SER A 101 -10.36 -8.36 5.22
CA SER A 101 -9.17 -8.74 5.98
C SER A 101 -8.28 -9.78 5.29
N ALA A 102 -8.67 -10.24 4.09
CA ALA A 102 -8.10 -11.40 3.39
C ALA A 102 -8.01 -12.67 4.26
N ARG A 103 -8.94 -12.83 5.23
CA ARG A 103 -8.99 -14.01 6.10
C ARG A 103 -9.78 -15.17 5.51
N ALA A 104 -10.77 -14.87 4.68
CA ALA A 104 -11.61 -15.85 4.02
C ALA A 104 -11.69 -15.56 2.52
N LEU A 105 -11.80 -16.63 1.75
CA LEU A 105 -12.04 -16.63 0.32
C LEU A 105 -13.43 -17.19 0.07
N PHE A 106 -14.19 -16.49 -0.75
CA PHE A 106 -15.48 -16.93 -1.25
C PHE A 106 -15.34 -17.26 -2.73
N ALA A 107 -15.87 -18.39 -3.14
CA ALA A 107 -15.84 -18.84 -4.52
C ALA A 107 -17.22 -19.36 -4.94
N CYS A 108 -17.72 -18.91 -6.09
CA CYS A 108 -18.87 -19.54 -6.72
C CYS A 108 -18.40 -20.43 -7.85
N ALA A 109 -18.94 -21.65 -7.91
CA ALA A 109 -18.65 -22.56 -8.99
C ALA A 109 -19.85 -22.74 -9.93
N GLU A 110 -19.61 -23.40 -11.05
CA GLU A 110 -20.62 -23.66 -12.09
C GLU A 110 -21.80 -24.51 -11.59
N ASP A 111 -21.63 -25.25 -10.49
CA ASP A 111 -22.71 -26.01 -9.84
C ASP A 111 -23.73 -25.12 -9.08
N GLY A 112 -23.51 -23.80 -9.06
CA GLY A 112 -24.34 -22.85 -8.31
C GLY A 112 -24.02 -22.84 -6.82
N GLY A 113 -23.01 -23.58 -6.37
CA GLY A 113 -22.53 -23.60 -5.01
C GLY A 113 -21.68 -22.37 -4.68
N LEU A 114 -21.98 -21.74 -3.55
CA LEU A 114 -21.11 -20.78 -2.89
C LEU A 114 -20.23 -21.54 -1.89
N TYR A 115 -18.92 -21.42 -2.04
CA TYR A 115 -17.92 -22.04 -1.16
C TYR A 115 -17.27 -20.97 -0.29
N LEU A 116 -17.12 -21.28 0.99
CA LEU A 116 -16.37 -20.49 1.96
C LEU A 116 -15.10 -21.25 2.34
N ILE A 117 -13.95 -20.59 2.17
CA ILE A 117 -12.64 -21.13 2.51
C ILE A 117 -11.96 -20.18 3.49
N GLU A 118 -11.76 -20.64 4.73
CA GLU A 118 -10.98 -19.90 5.72
C GLU A 118 -9.47 -20.10 5.48
N LEU A 119 -8.74 -19.01 5.27
CA LEU A 119 -7.31 -19.05 5.00
C LEU A 119 -6.46 -19.18 6.27
N PHE A 120 -6.94 -18.62 7.39
CA PHE A 120 -6.23 -18.57 8.67
C PHE A 120 -7.00 -19.20 9.84
N GLY A 121 -7.83 -20.21 9.57
CA GLY A 121 -8.56 -20.96 10.61
C GLY A 121 -7.67 -21.89 11.45
N ASP A 122 -8.28 -22.87 12.11
CA ASP A 122 -7.59 -23.86 12.96
C ASP A 122 -6.50 -24.65 12.19
N LYS A 123 -6.73 -24.86 10.90
CA LYS A 123 -5.75 -25.37 9.94
C LYS A 123 -5.44 -24.26 8.94
N PRO A 124 -4.49 -23.35 9.24
CA PRO A 124 -4.20 -22.24 8.34
C PRO A 124 -3.63 -22.78 7.04
N LEU A 125 -4.22 -22.34 5.93
CA LEU A 125 -3.78 -22.69 4.59
C LEU A 125 -2.58 -21.85 4.16
N VAL A 126 -2.40 -20.67 4.76
CA VAL A 126 -1.35 -19.72 4.42
C VAL A 126 -0.59 -19.30 5.67
N GLY A 127 0.74 -19.15 5.53
CA GLY A 127 1.63 -18.62 6.57
C GLY A 127 2.49 -19.67 7.29
N SER A 128 3.34 -19.20 8.21
CA SER A 128 4.33 -20.03 8.93
C SER A 128 3.72 -21.10 9.84
N ARG A 129 2.44 -20.97 10.18
CA ARG A 129 1.68 -21.95 10.99
C ARG A 129 1.01 -23.03 10.14
N SER A 130 1.10 -22.97 8.81
CA SER A 130 0.59 -24.04 7.95
C SER A 130 1.40 -25.31 8.18
N ALA A 131 0.72 -26.37 8.62
CA ALA A 131 1.34 -27.67 8.84
C ALA A 131 1.65 -28.41 7.51
N GLU A 132 1.04 -27.99 6.41
CA GLU A 132 1.12 -28.65 5.12
C GLU A 132 1.96 -27.84 4.12
N LEU A 133 2.82 -28.54 3.36
CA LEU A 133 3.65 -27.94 2.31
C LEU A 133 2.78 -27.35 1.22
N ALA A 134 3.13 -26.15 0.72
CA ALA A 134 2.42 -25.41 -0.33
C ALA A 134 2.03 -26.23 -1.57
N SER A 135 2.79 -27.30 -1.88
CA SER A 135 2.55 -28.22 -3.00
C SER A 135 1.35 -29.17 -2.82
N ILE A 136 0.85 -29.35 -1.59
CA ILE A 136 -0.30 -30.21 -1.33
C ILE A 136 -1.58 -29.50 -1.81
N VAL A 137 -2.34 -30.18 -2.66
CA VAL A 137 -3.64 -29.71 -3.14
C VAL A 137 -4.70 -29.96 -2.08
N VAL A 138 -5.40 -28.91 -1.68
CA VAL A 138 -6.49 -28.99 -0.70
C VAL A 138 -7.82 -29.17 -1.45
N GLN A 139 -8.52 -30.25 -1.16
CA GLN A 139 -9.84 -30.54 -1.73
C GLN A 139 -10.92 -29.73 -0.99
N VAL A 140 -11.70 -28.93 -1.72
CA VAL A 140 -12.85 -28.21 -1.17
C VAL A 140 -14.09 -29.08 -1.39
N ASN A 141 -14.65 -29.64 -0.32
CA ASN A 141 -15.68 -30.68 -0.45
C ASN A 141 -17.12 -30.14 -0.39
N ALA A 142 -17.43 -29.28 0.57
CA ALA A 142 -18.81 -28.87 0.84
C ALA A 142 -19.02 -27.39 0.50
N PRO A 143 -20.03 -27.05 -0.33
CA PRO A 143 -20.47 -25.67 -0.47
C PRO A 143 -21.13 -25.20 0.83
N LEU A 144 -21.02 -23.91 1.10
CA LEU A 144 -21.74 -23.21 2.18
C LEU A 144 -23.25 -23.21 1.89
N GLY A 145 -23.61 -23.01 0.63
CA GLY A 145 -24.98 -23.01 0.15
C GLY A 145 -25.04 -23.18 -1.35
N VAL A 146 -26.19 -23.61 -1.86
CA VAL A 146 -26.41 -23.86 -3.29
C VAL A 146 -27.57 -23.00 -3.76
N SER A 147 -27.36 -22.27 -4.85
CA SER A 147 -28.41 -21.47 -5.50
C SER A 147 -29.34 -22.37 -6.32
N ASP A 148 -30.57 -21.90 -6.55
CA ASP A 148 -31.52 -22.66 -7.34
C ASP A 148 -31.07 -22.73 -8.81
N VAL A 149 -31.22 -23.92 -9.42
CA VAL A 149 -30.91 -24.15 -10.85
C VAL A 149 -31.69 -23.18 -11.76
N ALA A 150 -32.84 -22.68 -11.29
CA ALA A 150 -33.65 -21.70 -11.98
C ALA A 150 -32.93 -20.37 -12.19
N ASP A 151 -31.93 -20.01 -11.38
CA ASP A 151 -31.26 -18.70 -11.39
C ASP A 151 -30.07 -18.67 -12.37
N GLY A 152 -29.53 -19.85 -12.72
CA GLY A 152 -28.38 -19.98 -13.61
C GLY A 152 -27.04 -19.72 -12.91
N PRO A 153 -25.91 -19.91 -13.62
CA PRO A 153 -24.58 -19.77 -13.03
C PRO A 153 -24.34 -18.34 -12.53
N ALA A 154 -23.56 -18.24 -11.45
CA ALA A 154 -23.11 -16.97 -10.91
C ALA A 154 -22.06 -16.35 -11.84
N SER A 155 -22.24 -15.09 -12.17
CA SER A 155 -21.35 -14.31 -13.04
C SER A 155 -20.44 -13.37 -12.25
N CYS A 156 -20.87 -12.90 -11.07
CA CYS A 156 -20.09 -12.01 -10.23
C CYS A 156 -20.42 -12.19 -8.75
N LEU A 157 -19.48 -11.82 -7.89
CA LEU A 157 -19.55 -11.94 -6.44
C LEU A 157 -19.10 -10.62 -5.80
N ALA A 158 -19.78 -10.17 -4.76
CA ALA A 158 -19.36 -9.01 -3.98
C ALA A 158 -19.58 -9.24 -2.48
N LEU A 159 -18.58 -8.92 -1.66
CA LEU A 159 -18.64 -9.08 -0.21
C LEU A 159 -18.93 -7.76 0.50
N SER A 160 -19.79 -7.81 1.50
CA SER A 160 -20.03 -6.66 2.35
C SER A 160 -18.77 -6.33 3.16
N HIS A 161 -18.51 -5.05 3.40
CA HIS A 161 -17.36 -4.60 4.19
C HIS A 161 -17.39 -5.07 5.66
N ASP A 162 -18.58 -5.39 6.17
CA ASP A 162 -18.75 -5.92 7.53
C ASP A 162 -18.51 -7.44 7.62
N GLY A 163 -18.30 -8.13 6.49
CA GLY A 163 -18.09 -9.58 6.45
C GLY A 163 -19.30 -10.41 6.88
N THR A 164 -20.51 -9.83 6.91
CA THR A 164 -21.73 -10.51 7.35
C THR A 164 -22.55 -11.09 6.20
N SER A 165 -22.42 -10.52 4.98
CA SER A 165 -23.25 -10.86 3.84
C SER A 165 -22.44 -10.94 2.54
N VAL A 166 -22.85 -11.85 1.65
CA VAL A 166 -22.28 -12.02 0.31
C VAL A 166 -23.37 -11.79 -0.72
N LEU A 167 -23.09 -11.04 -1.78
CA LEU A 167 -23.98 -10.88 -2.92
C LEU A 167 -23.47 -11.71 -4.10
N THR A 168 -24.35 -12.51 -4.69
CA THR A 168 -24.10 -13.20 -5.95
C THR A 168 -24.99 -12.63 -7.04
N GLY A 169 -24.39 -12.28 -8.17
CA GLY A 169 -25.11 -11.90 -9.37
C GLY A 169 -25.18 -13.09 -10.31
N HIS A 170 -26.38 -13.38 -10.84
CA HIS A 170 -26.61 -14.52 -11.72
C HIS A 170 -26.83 -14.08 -13.17
N THR A 171 -26.56 -15.00 -14.09
CA THR A 171 -26.74 -14.80 -15.53
C THR A 171 -28.18 -14.49 -15.95
N LYS A 172 -29.19 -14.94 -15.19
CA LYS A 172 -30.60 -14.63 -15.44
C LYS A 172 -31.08 -13.33 -14.79
N GLY A 173 -30.17 -12.55 -14.19
CA GLY A 173 -30.46 -11.20 -13.70
C GLY A 173 -30.87 -11.10 -12.24
N LYS A 174 -31.02 -12.22 -11.54
CA LYS A 174 -31.25 -12.22 -10.10
C LYS A 174 -29.99 -11.87 -9.33
N ILE A 175 -30.17 -11.11 -8.25
CA ILE A 175 -29.15 -10.81 -7.25
C ILE A 175 -29.60 -11.47 -5.93
N LEU A 176 -28.78 -12.41 -5.45
CA LEU A 176 -29.03 -13.11 -4.20
C LEU A 176 -28.11 -12.58 -3.10
N GLN A 177 -28.66 -12.41 -1.90
CA GLN A 177 -27.94 -12.07 -0.70
C GLN A 177 -27.87 -13.28 0.24
N TRP A 178 -26.64 -13.69 0.54
CA TRP A 178 -26.30 -14.76 1.46
C TRP A 178 -25.92 -14.14 2.80
N SER A 179 -26.66 -14.45 3.86
CA SER A 179 -26.24 -14.14 5.24
C SER A 179 -25.23 -15.20 5.68
N LEU A 180 -24.10 -14.78 6.23
CA LEU A 180 -23.09 -15.68 6.79
C LEU A 180 -23.38 -16.04 8.24
N ILE A 181 -24.26 -15.28 8.88
CA ILE A 181 -24.67 -15.47 10.28
C ILE A 181 -25.80 -16.50 10.35
N ASP A 182 -26.77 -16.36 9.46
CA ASP A 182 -27.90 -17.26 9.36
C ASP A 182 -27.61 -18.24 8.23
N ASN A 183 -27.47 -19.54 8.53
CA ASN A 183 -27.45 -20.63 7.54
C ASN A 183 -28.83 -20.82 6.86
N SER A 184 -29.46 -19.71 6.51
CA SER A 184 -30.74 -19.59 5.84
C SER A 184 -30.55 -19.64 4.33
N HIS A 185 -31.63 -19.92 3.62
CA HIS A 185 -31.62 -19.83 2.16
C HIS A 185 -31.27 -18.41 1.71
N PRO A 186 -30.59 -18.27 0.55
CA PRO A 186 -30.27 -16.98 0.00
C PRO A 186 -31.54 -16.14 -0.18
N THR A 187 -31.48 -14.88 0.22
CA THR A 187 -32.58 -13.94 0.06
C THR A 187 -32.49 -13.27 -1.30
N GLU A 188 -33.60 -13.20 -2.04
CA GLU A 188 -33.65 -12.49 -3.32
C GLU A 188 -33.70 -10.97 -3.04
N LEU A 189 -32.65 -10.26 -3.44
CA LEU A 189 -32.56 -8.81 -3.24
C LEU A 189 -33.22 -8.05 -4.40
N ALA A 190 -32.94 -8.48 -5.62
CA ALA A 190 -33.44 -7.84 -6.84
C ALA A 190 -33.50 -8.82 -8.01
N ASN A 191 -34.42 -8.56 -8.94
CA ASN A 191 -34.57 -9.30 -10.17
C ASN A 191 -34.48 -8.33 -11.36
N LEU A 192 -33.39 -8.44 -12.11
CA LEU A 192 -33.14 -7.65 -13.31
C LEU A 192 -33.52 -8.45 -14.56
N ASN A 193 -33.96 -7.75 -15.61
CA ASN A 193 -34.32 -8.38 -16.88
C ASN A 193 -33.11 -8.82 -17.74
N ALA A 194 -31.89 -8.63 -17.25
CA ALA A 194 -30.64 -8.90 -17.97
C ALA A 194 -29.57 -9.44 -17.01
N SER A 195 -28.55 -10.13 -17.55
CA SER A 195 -27.47 -10.73 -16.76
C SER A 195 -26.71 -9.70 -15.94
N VAL A 196 -26.49 -10.00 -14.66
CA VAL A 196 -25.63 -9.17 -13.81
C VAL A 196 -24.18 -9.45 -14.17
N THR A 197 -23.43 -8.48 -14.67
CA THR A 197 -22.03 -8.71 -15.08
C THR A 197 -21.04 -8.42 -13.98
N ASN A 198 -21.32 -7.39 -13.16
CA ASN A 198 -20.43 -6.96 -12.09
C ASN A 198 -21.26 -6.46 -10.90
N LEU A 199 -20.78 -6.76 -9.70
CA LEU A 199 -21.29 -6.22 -8.44
C LEU A 199 -20.11 -5.66 -7.66
N VAL A 200 -20.28 -4.48 -7.07
CA VAL A 200 -19.25 -3.83 -6.27
C VAL A 200 -19.93 -3.16 -5.08
N TYR A 201 -19.45 -3.46 -3.87
CA TYR A 201 -19.82 -2.69 -2.70
C TYR A 201 -19.11 -1.35 -2.72
N LEU A 202 -19.86 -0.28 -2.48
CA LEU A 202 -19.28 1.04 -2.36
C LEU A 202 -18.56 1.15 -1.01
N PRO A 203 -17.34 1.72 -0.97
CA PRO A 203 -16.67 2.00 0.29
C PRO A 203 -17.51 3.01 1.08
N LEU A 204 -17.84 2.65 2.32
CA LEU A 204 -18.67 3.47 3.21
C LEU A 204 -17.99 4.80 3.59
N LEU A 205 -16.67 4.86 3.48
CA LEU A 205 -15.85 6.02 3.78
C LEU A 205 -15.26 6.56 2.48
N SER A 206 -15.47 7.85 2.20
CA SER A 206 -14.78 8.51 1.10
C SER A 206 -13.28 8.54 1.42
N PRO A 207 -12.41 8.00 0.55
CA PRO A 207 -10.98 8.10 0.77
C PRO A 207 -10.61 9.59 0.77
N LYS A 208 -9.95 10.07 1.83
CA LYS A 208 -9.32 11.39 1.83
C LYS A 208 -8.32 11.41 0.68
N LYS A 209 -8.63 12.11 -0.40
CA LYS A 209 -7.73 12.23 -1.56
C LYS A 209 -6.65 13.26 -1.19
N PRO A 210 -5.37 12.87 -1.05
CA PRO A 210 -4.30 13.80 -0.72
C PRO A 210 -3.89 14.70 -1.90
N CYS A 211 -4.48 14.47 -3.08
CA CYS A 211 -4.19 15.22 -4.30
C CYS A 211 -5.51 15.60 -4.98
N LYS A 212 -5.62 16.88 -5.32
CA LYS A 212 -6.66 17.37 -6.22
C LYS A 212 -5.99 17.74 -7.55
N VAL A 213 -6.39 17.07 -8.62
CA VAL A 213 -5.86 17.37 -9.95
C VAL A 213 -6.43 18.73 -10.38
N ALA A 214 -5.56 19.73 -10.53
CA ALA A 214 -5.98 21.11 -10.82
C ALA A 214 -6.26 21.31 -12.32
N SER A 215 -5.43 20.75 -13.20
CA SER A 215 -5.73 20.70 -14.63
C SER A 215 -5.06 19.51 -15.31
N VAL A 216 -5.77 18.87 -16.24
CA VAL A 216 -5.24 17.82 -17.12
C VAL A 216 -5.28 18.36 -18.54
N VAL A 217 -4.13 18.74 -19.09
CA VAL A 217 -4.01 19.13 -20.49
C VAL A 217 -3.66 17.88 -21.30
N LYS A 218 -4.61 17.37 -22.09
CA LYS A 218 -4.34 16.28 -23.03
C LYS A 218 -3.42 16.80 -24.15
N PRO A 219 -2.33 16.10 -24.48
CA PRO A 219 -1.37 16.60 -25.46
C PRO A 219 -1.88 16.41 -26.90
N ASN A 220 -1.37 17.27 -27.78
CA ASN A 220 -1.49 17.13 -29.22
C ASN A 220 -0.34 16.25 -29.73
N GLN A 221 -0.63 15.31 -30.63
CA GLN A 221 0.25 14.19 -31.01
C GLN A 221 1.62 14.62 -31.57
N SER A 222 1.76 15.87 -32.00
CA SER A 222 2.97 16.44 -32.60
C SER A 222 4.02 16.96 -31.60
N GLN A 223 3.64 17.31 -30.37
CA GLN A 223 4.53 18.09 -29.48
C GLN A 223 5.20 17.29 -28.37
N ARG A 224 4.77 16.03 -28.08
CA ARG A 224 5.34 15.14 -27.03
C ARG A 224 5.69 15.83 -25.68
N GLN A 225 5.09 16.98 -25.38
CA GLN A 225 5.29 17.70 -24.13
C GLN A 225 4.08 17.45 -23.23
N TYR A 226 4.36 16.90 -22.06
CA TYR A 226 3.36 16.55 -21.05
C TYR A 226 3.51 17.53 -19.88
N SER A 227 2.54 18.43 -19.69
CA SER A 227 2.49 19.30 -18.51
C SER A 227 1.36 18.84 -17.60
N ILE A 228 1.69 18.26 -16.45
CA ILE A 228 0.73 17.93 -15.40
C ILE A 228 0.90 18.97 -14.29
N THR A 229 -0.17 19.68 -13.94
CA THR A 229 -0.23 20.53 -12.74
C THR A 229 -1.18 19.89 -11.75
N ALA A 230 -0.63 19.23 -10.74
CA ALA A 230 -1.38 18.67 -9.63
C ALA A 230 -1.18 19.56 -8.40
N GLN A 231 -2.27 19.84 -7.69
CA GLN A 231 -2.20 20.51 -6.40
C GLN A 231 -2.21 19.42 -5.33
N LEU A 232 -1.11 19.34 -4.59
CA LEU A 232 -1.00 18.46 -3.43
C LEU A 232 -1.83 19.08 -2.30
N GLU A 233 -2.91 18.41 -1.89
CA GLU A 233 -3.76 18.79 -0.76
C GLU A 233 -3.68 17.68 0.28
N GLY A 234 -2.55 17.60 0.97
CA GLY A 234 -2.32 16.62 2.03
C GLY A 234 -1.07 16.94 2.83
N ASP A 235 -1.20 17.07 4.14
CA ASP A 235 -0.08 17.21 5.07
C ASP A 235 0.60 15.84 5.23
N PHE A 236 1.86 15.72 4.79
CA PHE A 236 2.67 14.52 5.00
C PHE A 236 3.30 14.57 6.40
N GLY A 237 2.67 13.92 7.37
CA GLY A 237 3.19 13.80 8.73
C GLY A 237 2.51 14.71 9.73
N GLU A 238 2.69 14.41 11.01
CA GLU A 238 2.04 15.04 12.17
C GLU A 238 1.81 16.54 11.97
N ASP A 239 0.60 17.01 12.30
CA ASP A 239 0.20 18.42 12.24
C ASP A 239 1.40 19.28 12.61
N SER A 240 1.97 19.98 11.62
CA SER A 240 3.18 20.75 11.86
C SER A 240 2.98 21.64 13.09
N ARG A 241 4.02 21.92 13.89
CA ARG A 241 3.91 22.84 15.05
C ARG A 241 3.16 24.13 14.69
N PHE A 242 3.31 24.58 13.44
CA PHE A 242 2.58 25.71 12.87
C PHE A 242 1.09 25.44 12.61
N SER A 243 0.74 24.28 12.04
CA SER A 243 -0.65 23.80 11.88
C SER A 243 -1.34 23.64 13.25
N TYR A 244 -0.64 23.10 14.25
CA TYR A 244 -1.11 23.01 15.64
C TYR A 244 -1.35 24.40 16.27
N MET A 245 -0.45 25.36 16.01
CA MET A 245 -0.62 26.76 16.46
C MET A 245 -1.80 27.47 15.78
N LEU A 246 -2.10 27.16 14.52
CA LEU A 246 -3.25 27.73 13.80
C LEU A 246 -4.58 27.16 14.27
N ASN A 247 -4.59 25.89 14.68
CA ASN A 247 -5.80 25.19 15.11
C ASN A 247 -6.10 25.35 16.61
N SER A 248 -5.14 25.82 17.41
CA SER A 248 -5.35 26.13 18.83
C SER A 248 -5.88 27.56 19.00
N THR A 249 -6.89 27.71 19.86
CA THR A 249 -7.41 29.03 20.21
C THR A 249 -6.48 29.68 21.24
N GLY A 250 -5.56 30.53 20.79
CA GLY A 250 -4.62 31.27 21.64
C GLY A 250 -3.16 30.88 21.43
N LEU A 251 -2.27 31.36 22.30
CA LEU A 251 -0.85 30.97 22.27
C LEU A 251 -0.66 29.68 23.08
N PRO A 252 -0.27 28.55 22.46
CA PRO A 252 -0.07 27.29 23.17
C PRO A 252 1.09 27.40 24.18
N VAL A 253 0.87 26.84 25.38
CA VAL A 253 1.77 26.95 26.54
C VAL A 253 3.17 26.43 26.23
N ASP A 254 3.28 25.31 25.51
CA ASP A 254 4.56 24.71 25.11
C ASP A 254 5.43 25.64 24.26
N VAL A 255 4.81 26.49 23.43
CA VAL A 255 5.52 27.47 22.61
C VAL A 255 6.01 28.63 23.46
N VAL A 256 5.21 29.09 24.42
CA VAL A 256 5.60 30.13 25.37
C VAL A 256 6.74 29.63 26.25
N GLU A 257 6.66 28.40 26.76
CA GLU A 257 7.70 27.80 27.59
C GLU A 257 9.02 27.66 26.81
N SER A 258 8.98 27.13 25.58
CA SER A 258 10.19 27.05 24.74
C SER A 258 10.79 28.42 24.39
N ALA A 259 9.95 29.44 24.15
CA ALA A 259 10.41 30.80 23.92
C ALA A 259 11.03 31.41 25.19
N THR A 260 10.39 31.24 26.35
CA THR A 260 10.96 31.71 27.63
C THR A 260 12.27 31.03 27.98
N ALA A 261 12.40 29.72 27.71
CA ALA A 261 13.64 28.98 27.91
C ALA A 261 14.77 29.51 27.02
N SER A 262 14.48 29.78 25.73
CA SER A 262 15.48 30.36 24.81
C SER A 262 15.93 31.78 25.20
N VAL A 263 15.01 32.57 25.76
CA VAL A 263 15.33 33.92 26.27
C VAL A 263 16.14 33.84 27.57
N LEU A 264 15.83 32.89 28.46
CA LEU A 264 16.60 32.63 29.67
C LEU A 264 18.03 32.13 29.36
N ASP A 265 18.18 31.27 28.35
CA ASP A 265 19.49 30.77 27.92
C ASP A 265 20.37 31.87 27.29
N SER A 266 19.75 32.89 26.68
CA SER A 266 20.48 34.06 26.15
C SER A 266 21.17 34.91 27.23
N HIS A 267 20.83 34.72 28.51
CA HIS A 267 21.52 35.35 29.65
C HIS A 267 22.64 34.51 30.27
N SER A 268 22.97 33.34 29.70
CA SER A 268 24.08 32.48 30.16
C SER A 268 25.47 32.84 29.56
N GLY A 269 25.60 34.01 28.92
CA GLY A 269 26.86 34.52 28.32
C GLY A 269 28.03 34.72 29.30
N THR A 270 27.80 34.59 30.61
CA THR A 270 28.85 34.75 31.64
C THR A 270 30.01 33.75 31.50
N LYS A 271 29.78 32.55 30.95
CA LYS A 271 30.85 31.56 30.72
C LYS A 271 31.69 31.84 29.47
N GLU A 272 31.09 32.37 28.41
CA GLU A 272 31.84 32.74 27.20
C GLU A 272 32.63 34.03 27.43
N ASP A 273 32.05 35.01 28.11
CA ASP A 273 32.73 36.27 28.44
C ASP A 273 33.96 36.04 29.33
N THR A 274 33.87 35.14 30.32
CA THR A 274 35.02 34.83 31.19
C THR A 274 36.14 34.09 30.46
N ARG A 275 35.81 33.25 29.47
CA ARG A 275 36.81 32.58 28.62
C ARG A 275 37.52 33.57 27.69
N LEU A 276 36.77 34.46 27.05
CA LEU A 276 37.30 35.49 26.15
C LEU A 276 38.18 36.52 26.88
N LEU A 277 37.86 36.84 28.14
CA LEU A 277 38.70 37.70 28.98
C LEU A 277 40.04 37.04 29.29
N LYS A 278 40.05 35.74 29.59
CA LYS A 278 41.28 34.99 29.88
C LYS A 278 42.18 34.87 28.64
N GLU A 279 41.61 34.56 27.48
CA GLU A 279 42.36 34.51 26.22
C GLU A 279 42.96 35.89 25.85
N ASN A 280 42.25 36.99 26.15
CA ASN A 280 42.79 38.34 25.95
C ASN A 280 43.94 38.71 26.90
N GLU A 281 43.94 38.22 28.14
CA GLU A 281 45.06 38.42 29.07
C GLU A 281 46.30 37.63 28.65
N GLU A 282 46.13 36.39 28.21
CA GLU A 282 47.22 35.55 27.68
C GLU A 282 47.85 36.18 26.43
N LEU A 283 47.03 36.71 25.51
CA LEU A 283 47.52 37.41 24.33
C LEU A 283 48.30 38.69 24.68
N LYS A 284 47.88 39.44 25.70
CA LYS A 284 48.61 40.64 26.16
C LYS A 284 49.98 40.28 26.72
N ALA A 285 50.09 39.21 27.50
CA ALA A 285 51.36 38.76 28.06
C ALA A 285 52.37 38.37 26.96
N ILE A 286 51.92 37.66 25.92
CA ILE A 286 52.76 37.28 24.77
C ILE A 286 53.27 38.52 24.01
N ILE A 287 52.41 39.54 23.84
CA ILE A 287 52.79 40.79 23.17
C ILE A 287 53.86 41.54 23.97
N GLU A 288 53.78 41.51 25.31
CA GLU A 288 54.73 42.18 26.18
C GLU A 288 56.10 41.48 26.16
N GLU A 289 56.13 40.15 26.21
CA GLU A 289 57.34 39.33 26.04
C GLU A 289 58.01 39.56 24.67
N GLN A 290 57.22 39.62 23.59
CA GLN A 290 57.70 39.92 22.24
C GLN A 290 58.33 41.32 22.17
N LYS A 291 57.75 42.32 22.83
CA LYS A 291 58.31 43.68 22.89
C LYS A 291 59.65 43.72 23.62
N GLU A 292 59.78 42.97 24.72
CA GLU A 292 61.04 42.89 25.46
C GLU A 292 62.14 42.22 24.64
N LEU A 293 61.82 41.11 23.96
CA LEU A 293 62.74 40.43 23.04
C LEU A 293 63.15 41.34 21.88
N GLN A 294 62.22 42.09 21.29
CA GLN A 294 62.52 43.04 20.21
C GLN A 294 63.44 44.17 20.70
N LYS A 295 63.23 44.67 21.93
CA LYS A 295 64.08 45.70 22.54
C LYS A 295 65.48 45.17 22.82
N ALA A 296 65.62 43.96 23.34
CA ALA A 296 66.91 43.30 23.56
C ALA A 296 67.67 43.07 22.24
N THR A 297 66.94 42.67 21.19
CA THR A 297 67.52 42.46 19.85
C THR A 297 68.01 43.78 19.23
N MET A 298 67.29 44.89 19.41
CA MET A 298 67.76 46.21 18.98
C MET A 298 69.00 46.67 19.75
N GLN A 299 69.05 46.46 21.07
CA GLN A 299 70.23 46.79 21.88
C GLN A 299 71.47 46.01 21.48
N TYR A 300 71.33 44.72 21.15
CA TYR A 300 72.43 43.90 20.62
C TYR A 300 72.94 44.42 19.27
N ARG A 301 72.01 44.86 18.40
CA ARG A 301 72.33 45.38 17.07
C ARG A 301 73.02 46.75 17.10
N ASP A 302 72.68 47.60 18.07
CA ASP A 302 73.35 48.89 18.29
C ASP A 302 74.71 48.73 18.98
N GLY A 303 74.88 47.75 19.87
CA GLY A 303 76.18 47.42 20.49
C GLY A 303 77.22 46.87 19.51
N GLY A 304 76.79 46.22 18.42
CA GLY A 304 77.69 45.70 17.37
C GLY A 304 78.23 46.74 16.38
N LYS A 305 77.83 48.02 16.48
CA LYS A 305 78.32 49.11 15.61
C LYS A 305 79.39 50.00 16.25
N ALA A 306 79.80 49.70 17.49
CA ALA A 306 80.76 50.50 18.26
C ALA A 306 82.13 49.82 18.51
N SER A 307 82.50 48.81 17.72
CA SER A 307 83.87 48.26 17.69
C SER A 307 84.48 48.38 16.30
#